data_AF-A0A350JJ04-F1
#
_entry.id   AF-A0A350JJ04-F1
#
_cell.length_a   1.000
_cell.length_b   1.000
_cell.length_c   1.000
_cell.angle_alpha   90.00
_cell.angle_beta   90.00
_cell.angle_gamma   90.00
#
_symmetry.space_group_name_H-M   'P 1'
#
loop_
_entity.id
_entity.type
_entity.pdbx_description
1 polymer ?
#
loop_
_entity_poly.entity_id
_entity_poly.type
_entity_poly.pdbx_seq_one_letter_code
_entity_poly.pdbx_strand_id
1 'polypeptide(L)' 'MKTVARELVWFFVAVLLAVPVGYLFGSLLELQPEGETATPVENIFEMELFMIGAIIGFVLTYIMRVFMWAISKHLVNKES' A
#
# COMPACT_ATOMS: atom_id res chain seq x y z
N MET A 1 -1.72 -14.66 22.68
CA MET A 1 -1.84 -13.18 22.72
C MET A 1 -0.69 -12.45 22.01
N LYS A 2 0.59 -12.73 22.31
CA LYS A 2 1.74 -12.03 21.69
C LYS A 2 1.73 -12.01 20.15
N THR A 3 1.37 -13.13 19.50
CA THR A 3 1.29 -13.23 18.03
C THR A 3 0.22 -12.31 17.44
N VAL A 4 -0.95 -12.22 18.08
CA VAL A 4 -2.07 -11.39 17.62
C VAL A 4 -1.74 -9.91 17.75
N ALA A 5 -1.16 -9.50 18.88
CA ALA A 5 -0.72 -8.12 19.09
C ALA A 5 0.32 -7.68 18.05
N ARG A 6 1.28 -8.56 17.74
CA ARG A 6 2.27 -8.31 16.69
C ARG A 6 1.62 -8.17 15.30
N GLU A 7 0.63 -8.99 15.00
CA GLU A 7 -0.05 -8.94 13.70
C GLU A 7 -0.92 -7.69 13.56
N LEU A 8 -1.55 -7.23 14.63
CA LEU A 8 -2.27 -5.96 14.67
C LEU A 8 -1.34 -4.77 14.41
N VAL A 9 -0.14 -4.76 14.99
CA VAL A 9 0.86 -3.71 14.71
C VAL A 9 1.21 -3.71 13.22
N TRP A 10 1.47 -4.87 12.63
CA TRP A 10 1.76 -4.96 11.19
C TRP A 10 0.60 -4.52 10.31
N PHE A 11 -0.63 -4.82 10.71
CA PHE A 11 -1.82 -4.33 10.03
C PHE A 11 -1.85 -2.79 10.03
N PHE A 12 -1.64 -2.13 11.17
CA PHE A 12 -1.60 -0.66 11.23
C PHE A 12 -0.45 -0.07 10.41
N VAL A 13 0.73 -0.70 10.44
CA VAL A 13 1.87 -0.28 9.60
C VAL A 13 1.52 -0.39 8.11
N ALA A 14 0.90 -1.49 7.69
CA ALA A 14 0.49 -1.68 6.30
C ALA A 14 -0.59 -0.68 5.87
N VAL A 15 -1.56 -0.38 6.74
CA VAL A 15 -2.57 0.67 6.47
C VAL A 15 -1.92 2.04 6.37
N LEU A 16 -0.97 2.36 7.26
CA LEU A 16 -0.27 3.65 7.25
C LEU A 16 0.60 3.82 5.99
N LEU A 17 1.26 2.76 5.54
CA LEU A 17 2.06 2.76 4.31
C LEU A 17 1.20 2.70 3.04
N ALA A 18 -0.02 2.18 3.11
CA ALA A 18 -0.94 2.14 1.98
C ALA A 18 -1.37 3.54 1.52
N VAL A 19 -1.55 4.49 2.45
CA VAL A 19 -1.98 5.87 2.14
C VAL A 19 -1.05 6.59 1.15
N PRO A 20 0.27 6.70 1.40
CA PRO A 20 1.18 7.34 0.44
C PRO A 20 1.27 6.56 -0.88
N VAL A 21 1.13 5.23 -0.87
CA VAL A 21 1.09 4.44 -2.11
C VAL A 21 -0.16 4.74 -2.93
N GLY A 22 -1.32 4.91 -2.30
CA GLY A 22 -2.55 5.32 -2.97
C GLY A 22 -2.40 6.70 -3.63
N TYR A 23 -1.78 7.65 -2.94
CA TYR A 23 -1.48 8.97 -3.50
C TYR A 23 -0.50 8.90 -4.68
N LEU A 24 0.60 8.16 -4.52
CA LEU A 24 1.57 7.95 -5.60
C LEU A 24 0.92 7.31 -6.82
N PHE A 25 0.06 6.30 -6.61
CA PHE A 25 -0.67 5.64 -7.69
C PHE A 25 -1.53 6.63 -8.48
N GLY A 26 -2.33 7.46 -7.80
CA GLY A 26 -3.11 8.52 -8.45
C GLY A 26 -2.24 9.52 -9.22
N SER A 27 -1.13 9.98 -8.61
CA SER A 27 -0.21 10.94 -9.25
C SER A 27 0.46 10.39 -10.50
N LEU A 28 0.75 9.08 -10.54
CA LEU A 28 1.38 8.42 -11.70
C LEU A 28 0.45 8.29 -12.90
N LEU A 29 -0.87 8.37 -12.68
CA LEU A 29 -1.87 8.32 -13.74
C LEU A 29 -2.15 9.70 -14.35
N GLU A 30 -1.63 10.78 -13.74
CA GLU A 30 -1.73 12.17 -14.22
C GLU A 30 -3.17 12.57 -14.62
N LEU A 31 -4.15 12.11 -13.82
CA LEU A 31 -5.56 12.36 -14.13
C LEU A 31 -5.88 13.85 -14.05
N GLN A 32 -6.53 14.34 -15.09
CA GLN A 32 -7.06 15.69 -15.14
C GLN A 32 -8.55 15.63 -15.48
N PRO A 33 -9.36 16.53 -14.88
CA PRO A 33 -10.75 16.65 -15.26
C PRO A 33 -10.88 17.06 -16.72
N GLU A 34 -11.96 16.62 -17.38
CA GLU A 34 -12.21 16.96 -18.79
C GLU A 34 -12.53 18.45 -18.97
N GLY A 35 -13.12 19.09 -17.96
CA GLY A 35 -13.45 20.51 -17.94
C GLY A 35 -12.60 21.34 -16.96
N GLU A 36 -12.97 22.61 -16.78
CA GLU A 36 -12.27 23.51 -15.84
C GLU A 36 -12.35 23.04 -14.37
N THR A 37 -13.38 22.25 -14.04
CA THR A 37 -13.62 21.70 -12.71
C THR A 37 -14.03 20.25 -12.80
N ALA A 38 -13.54 19.42 -11.87
CA ALA A 38 -13.96 18.03 -11.76
C ALA A 38 -15.45 17.92 -11.43
N THR A 39 -16.14 17.11 -12.23
CA THR A 39 -17.53 16.71 -11.97
C THR A 39 -17.59 15.82 -10.72
N PRO A 40 -18.77 15.68 -10.08
CA PRO A 40 -18.93 14.76 -8.97
C PRO A 40 -18.56 13.30 -9.31
N VAL A 41 -18.75 12.89 -10.56
CA VAL A 41 -18.41 11.54 -11.04
C VAL A 41 -16.89 11.36 -11.11
N GLU A 42 -16.17 12.33 -11.65
CA GLU A 42 -14.70 12.30 -11.71
C GLU A 42 -14.07 12.30 -10.32
N ASN A 43 -14.63 13.06 -9.37
CA ASN A 43 -14.16 13.04 -7.97
C ASN A 43 -14.34 11.67 -7.31
N ILE A 44 -15.46 10.98 -7.59
CA ILE A 44 -15.69 9.62 -7.09
C ILE A 44 -14.68 8.66 -7.71
N PHE A 45 -14.44 8.77 -9.02
CA PHE A 45 -13.48 7.94 -9.74
C PHE A 45 -12.04 8.13 -9.21
N GLU A 46 -11.62 9.37 -8.93
CA GLU A 46 -10.32 9.66 -8.33
C GLU A 46 -10.18 9.00 -6.94
N MET A 47 -11.23 9.09 -6.12
CA MET A 47 -11.27 8.43 -4.82
C MET A 47 -11.22 6.90 -4.94
N GLU A 48 -11.91 6.31 -5.90
CA GLU A 48 -11.86 4.86 -6.18
C GLU A 48 -10.46 4.43 -6.59
N LEU A 49 -9.78 5.19 -7.45
CA LEU A 49 -8.40 4.91 -7.83
C LEU A 49 -7.42 5.06 -6.66
N PHE A 50 -7.61 6.05 -5.81
CA PHE A 50 -6.86 6.16 -4.56
C PHE A 50 -7.04 4.90 -3.69
N MET A 51 -8.28 4.42 -3.52
CA MET A 51 -8.56 3.20 -2.77
C MET A 51 -7.90 1.96 -3.39
N ILE A 52 -7.93 1.83 -4.73
CA ILE A 52 -7.25 0.74 -5.44
C ILE A 52 -5.74 0.81 -5.18
N GLY A 53 -5.12 1.98 -5.34
CA GLY A 53 -3.69 2.18 -5.05
C GLY A 53 -3.34 1.87 -3.60
N ALA A 54 -4.18 2.27 -2.65
CA ALA A 54 -4.00 1.95 -1.24
C ALA A 54 -4.09 0.44 -0.97
N ILE A 55 -5.05 -0.27 -1.57
CA ILE A 55 -5.15 -1.74 -1.47
C ILE A 55 -3.89 -2.40 -2.04
N ILE A 56 -3.39 -1.93 -3.18
CA ILE A 56 -2.13 -2.41 -3.76
C ILE A 56 -0.97 -2.18 -2.76
N GLY A 57 -0.84 -0.99 -2.19
CA GLY A 57 0.18 -0.67 -1.19
C GLY A 57 0.11 -1.56 0.06
N PHE A 58 -1.10 -1.82 0.54
CA PHE A 58 -1.33 -2.74 1.66
C PHE A 58 -0.84 -4.16 1.34
N VAL A 59 -1.22 -4.71 0.19
CA VAL A 59 -0.82 -6.06 -0.25
C VAL A 59 0.70 -6.13 -0.45
N LEU A 60 1.29 -5.13 -1.12
CA LEU A 60 2.73 -5.07 -1.36
C LEU A 60 3.54 -5.00 -0.06
N THR A 61 3.03 -4.33 0.97
CA THR A 61 3.68 -4.29 2.29
C THR A 61 3.81 -5.69 2.89
N TYR A 62 2.77 -6.51 2.81
CA TYR A 62 2.80 -7.90 3.29
C TYR A 62 3.69 -8.81 2.43
N ILE A 63 3.67 -8.62 1.11
CA ILE A 63 4.58 -9.33 0.20
C ILE A 63 6.04 -9.01 0.57
N MET A 64 6.37 -7.72 0.75
CA MET A 64 7.71 -7.28 1.16
C MET A 64 8.12 -7.86 2.51
N ARG A 65 7.20 -7.99 3.46
CA ARG A 65 7.47 -8.65 4.75
C ARG A 65 7.87 -10.11 4.57
N VAL A 66 7.17 -10.86 3.70
CA VAL A 66 7.52 -12.25 3.39
C VAL A 66 8.89 -12.32 2.70
N PHE A 67 9.17 -11.43 1.76
CA PHE A 67 10.48 -11.33 1.10
C PHE A 67 11.61 -11.04 2.10
N MET A 68 11.44 -10.05 2.98
CA MET A 68 12.45 -9.72 4.00
C MET A 68 12.70 -10.91 4.93
N TRP A 69 11.65 -11.63 5.34
CA TRP A 69 11.81 -12.85 6.13
C TRP A 69 12.60 -13.93 5.37
N ALA A 70 12.30 -14.15 4.09
CA ALA A 70 13.01 -15.11 3.26
C ALA A 70 14.49 -14.74 3.08
N ILE A 71 14.79 -13.47 2.82
CA ILE A 71 16.15 -12.93 2.69
C ILE A 71 16.91 -13.12 4.01
N SER A 72 16.35 -12.69 5.14
CA SER A 72 17.01 -12.84 6.44
C SER A 72 17.29 -14.31 6.76
N LYS A 73 16.35 -15.21 6.45
CA LYS A 73 16.51 -16.63 6.75
C LYS A 73 17.51 -17.34 5.84
N HIS A 74 17.47 -17.10 4.53
CA HIS A 74 18.22 -17.87 3.55
C HIS A 74 19.53 -17.23 3.10
N LEU A 75 19.64 -15.90 3.16
CA LEU A 75 20.81 -15.16 2.70
C LEU A 75 21.66 -14.65 3.85
N VAL A 76 21.05 -14.18 4.94
CA VAL A 76 21.80 -13.61 6.09
C VAL A 76 22.22 -14.69 7.09
N ASN A 77 21.35 -15.65 7.38
CA ASN A 77 21.60 -16.65 8.45
C ASN A 77 22.32 -17.92 7.98
N LYS A 78 22.94 -17.92 6.79
CA LYS A 78 23.65 -19.09 6.25
C LYS A 78 25.12 -19.18 6.70
N GLU A 79 25.61 -18.20 7.47
CA GLU A 79 27.01 -18.13 7.95
C GLU A 79 27.20 -18.39 9.47
N SER A 80 26.22 -18.97 10.18
CA SER A 80 26.44 -19.44 11.57
C SER A 80 26.42 -20.95 11.70
#